data_AF-D8T7W6-F1
#
_entry.id   AF-D8T7W6-F1
#
_cell.length_a   1.000
_cell.length_b   1.000
_cell.length_c   1.000
_cell.angle_alpha   90.00
_cell.angle_beta   90.00
_cell.angle_gamma   90.00
#
_symmetry.space_group_name_H-M   'P 1'
#
loop_
_entity.id
_entity.type
_entity.pdbx_description
1 polymer ?
#
loop_
_entity_poly.entity_id
_entity_poly.type
_entity_poly.pdbx_seq_one_letter_code
_entity_poly.pdbx_strand_id
1 'polypeptide(L)' 'FACQIIELKVALHCPGCQRRVLAALCELRGVEKVDTDMEKQRVVVTGHVDPDSLLRKIAKTKKR' A
#
# COMPACT_ATOMS: atom_id res chain seq x y z
N PHE A 1 18.57 -5.29 -11.64
CA PHE A 1 17.12 -5.32 -11.44
C PHE A 1 16.75 -4.17 -10.52
N ALA A 2 16.05 -3.14 -11.02
CA ALA A 2 15.65 -2.00 -10.21
C ALA A 2 14.22 -2.22 -9.72
N CYS A 3 14.08 -2.56 -8.44
CA CYS A 3 12.80 -2.66 -7.77
C CYS A 3 12.51 -1.30 -7.11
N GLN A 4 11.33 -0.73 -7.31
CA GLN A 4 10.96 0.55 -6.72
C GLN A 4 10.41 0.33 -5.32
N ILE A 5 10.81 1.19 -4.38
CA ILE A 5 10.31 1.20 -3.01
C ILE A 5 9.52 2.50 -2.82
N ILE A 6 8.23 2.36 -2.54
CA ILE A 6 7.31 3.48 -2.40
C ILE A 6 6.73 3.46 -0.98
N GLU A 7 7.00 4.50 -0.21
CA GLU A 7 6.45 4.68 1.13
C GLU A 7 5.23 5.60 1.11
N LEU A 8 4.12 5.16 1.72
CA LEU A 8 2.91 5.95 1.87
C LEU A 8 2.47 6.01 3.33
N LYS A 9 2.01 7.19 3.74
CA LYS A 9 1.34 7.38 5.04
C LYS A 9 -0.12 7.02 4.94
N VAL A 10 -0.56 6.04 5.72
CA VAL A 10 -1.96 5.62 5.80
C VAL A 10 -2.36 5.46 7.26
N ALA A 11 -3.39 6.17 7.68
CA ALA A 11 -3.95 6.02 9.02
C ALA A 11 -4.66 4.66 9.13
N LEU A 12 -4.02 3.73 9.83
CA LEU A 12 -4.57 2.41 10.13
C LEU A 12 -5.16 2.43 11.54
N HIS A 13 -6.48 2.47 11.64
CA HIS A 13 -7.17 2.51 12.95
C HIS A 13 -7.45 1.13 13.54
N CYS A 14 -7.46 0.07 12.71
CA CYS A 14 -7.70 -1.29 13.18
C CYS A 14 -7.00 -2.32 12.29
N PRO A 15 -6.77 -3.56 12.79
CA PRO A 15 -6.14 -4.62 12.01
C PRO A 15 -6.90 -4.93 10.71
N GLY A 16 -8.22 -4.71 10.70
CA GLY A 16 -9.06 -4.83 9.51
C GLY A 16 -8.72 -3.81 8.42
N CYS A 17 -8.41 -2.57 8.78
CA CYS A 17 -7.92 -1.56 7.83
C CYS A 17 -6.59 -1.99 7.22
N GLN A 18 -5.67 -2.51 8.03
CA GLN A 18 -4.37 -2.98 7.54
C GLN A 18 -4.56 -4.10 6.52
N ARG A 19 -5.35 -5.13 6.84
CA ARG A 19 -5.63 -6.24 5.92
C ARG A 19 -6.27 -5.77 4.62
N ARG A 20 -7.22 -4.82 4.66
CA ARG A 20 -7.84 -4.26 3.45
C ARG A 20 -6.84 -3.52 2.58
N VAL A 21 -5.95 -2.72 3.16
CA VAL A 21 -4.92 -2.00 2.43
C VAL A 21 -3.92 -2.97 1.81
N LEU A 22 -3.45 -3.96 2.59
CA LEU A 22 -2.51 -4.98 2.12
C LEU A 22 -3.10 -5.80 0.97
N ALA A 23 -4.37 -6.22 1.09
CA ALA A 23 -5.07 -6.91 0.00
C ALA A 23 -5.20 -6.04 -1.25
N ALA A 24 -5.66 -4.79 -1.12
CA ALA A 24 -5.84 -3.88 -2.25
C ALA A 24 -4.53 -3.55 -2.99
N LEU A 25 -3.41 -3.53 -2.26
CA LEU A 25 -2.06 -3.35 -2.79
C LEU A 25 -1.52 -4.63 -3.42
N CYS A 26 -1.76 -5.79 -2.82
CA CYS A 26 -1.40 -7.08 -3.40
C CYS A 26 -2.17 -7.36 -4.70
N GLU A 27 -3.40 -6.85 -4.81
CA GLU A 27 -4.19 -6.87 -6.06
C GLU A 27 -3.65 -5.93 -7.17
N LEU A 28 -2.67 -5.07 -6.89
CA LEU A 28 -2.02 -4.27 -7.93
C LEU A 28 -0.99 -5.11 -8.68
N ARG A 29 -1.08 -5.12 -10.02
CA ARG A 29 -0.05 -5.74 -10.85
C ARG A 29 1.25 -4.96 -10.71
N GLY A 30 2.34 -5.67 -10.48
CA GLY A 30 3.68 -5.11 -10.30
C GLY A 30 4.12 -4.98 -8.84
N VAL A 31 3.26 -5.27 -7.88
CA VAL A 31 3.66 -5.35 -6.47
C VAL A 31 4.33 -6.70 -6.20
N GLU A 32 5.57 -6.67 -5.73
CA GLU A 32 6.30 -7.87 -5.30
C GLU A 32 6.19 -8.08 -3.78
N LYS A 33 6.28 -6.98 -3.02
CA LYS A 33 6.23 -7.00 -1.56
C LYS A 33 5.43 -5.81 -1.03
N VAL A 34 4.70 -6.04 0.05
CA VAL A 34 4.01 -4.99 0.79
C VAL A 34 4.35 -5.15 2.26
N ASP A 35 4.87 -4.09 2.85
CA ASP A 35 5.14 -3.97 4.27
C ASP A 35 4.20 -2.93 4.89
N THR A 36 3.69 -3.21 6.09
CA THR A 36 2.72 -2.33 6.74
C THR A 36 3.12 -2.12 8.19
N ASP A 37 3.33 -0.86 8.54
CA ASP A 37 3.79 -0.41 9.84
C ASP A 37 2.63 0.31 10.54
N MET A 38 1.92 -0.39 11.42
CA MET A 38 0.82 0.21 12.19
C MET A 38 1.32 1.24 13.20
N GLU A 39 2.47 0.98 13.83
CA GLU A 39 3.07 1.87 14.82
C GLU A 39 3.40 3.23 14.22
N LYS A 40 3.93 3.24 13.00
CA LYS A 40 4.29 4.46 12.25
C LYS A 40 3.18 4.95 11.33
N GLN A 41 2.07 4.22 11.21
CA GLN A 41 0.99 4.45 10.25
C GLN A 41 1.52 4.62 8.81
N ARG A 42 2.39 3.68 8.40
CA ARG A 42 3.07 3.69 7.11
C ARG A 42 2.88 2.38 6.36
N VAL A 43 2.93 2.47 5.04
CA VAL A 43 2.84 1.34 4.13
C VAL A 43 3.99 1.45 3.15
N VAL A 44 4.80 0.41 3.05
CA VAL A 44 5.92 0.32 2.13
C VAL A 44 5.54 -0.68 1.05
N VAL A 45 5.63 -0.26 -0.21
CA VAL A 45 5.38 -1.13 -1.35
C VAL A 45 6.67 -1.28 -2.14
N THR A 46 7.01 -2.52 -2.43
CA THR A 46 8.24 -2.90 -3.13
C THR A 46 7.83 -3.62 -4.41
N GLY A 47 8.23 -3.11 -5.56
CA GLY A 47 7.94 -3.72 -6.85
C GLY A 47 8.10 -2.78 -8.03
N HIS A 48 7.54 -3.17 -9.17
CA HIS A 48 7.53 -2.42 -10.41
C HIS A 48 6.14 -1.81 -10.62
N VAL A 49 5.77 -0.85 -9.77
CA VAL A 49 4.43 -0.25 -9.75
C VAL A 49 4.52 1.27 -9.84
N ASP A 50 3.65 1.86 -10.66
CA ASP A 50 3.57 3.31 -10.80
C ASP A 50 2.99 3.97 -9.54
N PRO A 51 3.68 4.97 -8.96
CA PRO A 51 3.20 5.70 -7.78
C PRO A 51 1.83 6.37 -8.02
N ASP A 52 1.56 6.83 -9.24
CA ASP A 52 0.28 7.42 -9.66
C ASP A 52 -0.88 6.42 -9.57
N SER A 53 -0.68 5.21 -10.10
CA SER A 53 -1.68 4.14 -10.06
C SER A 53 -1.91 3.67 -8.63
N LEU A 54 -0.84 3.60 -7.84
CA LEU A 54 -0.86 3.18 -6.46
C LEU A 54 -1.62 4.18 -5.56
N LEU A 55 -1.34 5.48 -5.70
CA LEU A 55 -2.06 6.57 -5.04
C LEU A 55 -3.56 6.53 -5.35
N ARG A 56 -3.93 6.34 -6.63
CA ARG A 56 -5.34 6.23 -7.05
C ARG A 56 -6.03 5.02 -6.42
N LYS A 57 -5.34 3.87 -6.31
CA LYS A 57 -5.87 2.67 -5.69
C LYS A 57 -6.10 2.87 -4.19
N ILE A 58 -5.11 3.42 -3.48
CA ILE A 58 -5.22 3.72 -2.04
C ILE A 58 -6.30 4.77 -1.76
N ALA A 59 -6.38 5.82 -2.58
CA ALA A 59 -7.43 6.83 -2.47
C ALA A 59 -8.84 6.23 -2.63
N LYS A 60 -9.02 5.23 -3.51
CA LYS A 60 -10.26 4.47 -3.62
C LYS A 60 -10.53 3.57 -2.41
N THR A 61 -9.49 2.94 -1.85
CA THR A 61 -9.60 2.09 -0.65
C THR A 61 -9.98 2.89 0.60
N LYS A 62 -9.59 4.16 0.70
CA LYS A 62 -9.92 5.05 1.84
C LYS A 62 -11.40 5.51 1.88
N LYS A 63 -12.28 5.00 1.01
CA LYS A 63 -13.66 5.50 0.85
C LYS A 63 -14.66 4.82 1.80
N ARG A 64 -14.57 5.10 3.10
CA ARG A 64 -15.65 5.28 4.09
C ARG A 64 -15.09 5.23 5.51
#